data_AF-A0A956KEU2-F1
#
_entry.id   AF-A0A956KEU2-F1
#
_cell.length_a   1.000
_cell.length_b   1.000
_cell.length_c   1.000
_cell.angle_alpha   90.00
_cell.angle_beta   90.00
_cell.angle_gamma   90.00
#
_symmetry.space_group_name_H-M   'P 1'
#
loop_
_entity.id
_entity.type
_entity.pdbx_description
1 polymer ?
#
loop_
_entity_poly.entity_id
_entity_poly.type
_entity_poly.pdbx_seq_one_letter_code
_entity_poly.pdbx_strand_id
1 'polypeptide(L)'
;MQVRLHTFVADDQWETVETRWGSPLRWRRQGVRVSPPVPLRVKGLGVTCESEEGWLNIGGAGAVLLYAVQARGRRGETVRVEIGEPITEQPSPKP
;
A
#
# COMPACT_ATOMS: atom_id res chain seq x y z
N MET A 1 8.88 -12.03 -0.74
CA MET A 1 7.52 -11.70 -0.31
C MET A 1 7.54 -11.47 1.19
N GLN A 2 7.03 -10.33 1.65
CA GLN A 2 6.96 -9.91 3.04
C GLN A 2 5.49 -9.86 3.46
N VAL A 3 5.15 -10.41 4.62
CA VAL A 3 3.79 -10.42 5.16
C VAL A 3 3.82 -9.81 6.56
N ARG A 4 2.87 -8.92 6.84
CA ARG A 4 2.70 -8.26 8.14
C ARG A 4 1.23 -8.21 8.51
N LEU A 5 0.95 -8.32 9.81
CA LEU A 5 -0.38 -8.04 10.35
C LEU A 5 -0.42 -6.61 10.91
N HIS A 6 -1.52 -5.92 10.68
CA HIS A 6 -1.79 -4.61 11.23
C HIS A 6 -3.18 -4.59 11.85
N THR A 7 -3.26 -4.19 13.11
CA THR A 7 -4.52 -3.99 13.82
C THR A 7 -4.74 -2.50 13.99
N PHE A 8 -5.86 -1.99 13.47
CA PHE A 8 -6.18 -0.57 13.55
C PHE A 8 -6.46 -0.14 14.98
N VAL A 9 -5.87 0.96 15.41
CA VAL A 9 -6.06 1.57 16.73
C VAL A 9 -7.10 2.68 16.73
N ALA A 10 -7.43 3.24 15.56
CA ALA A 10 -8.42 4.30 15.40
C ALA A 10 -9.41 3.99 14.26
N ASP A 11 -10.64 4.46 14.42
CA ASP A 11 -11.68 4.32 13.40
C ASP A 11 -11.48 5.33 12.27
N ASP A 12 -11.50 4.84 11.03
CA ASP A 12 -11.47 5.63 9.80
C ASP A 12 -10.28 6.59 9.70
N GLN A 13 -9.18 6.26 10.37
CA GLN A 13 -7.92 7.00 10.28
C GLN A 13 -6.91 6.28 9.41
N TRP A 14 -6.09 7.07 8.71
CA TRP A 14 -4.98 6.55 7.94
C TRP A 14 -3.83 6.14 8.85
N GLU A 15 -3.62 4.83 8.97
CA GLU A 15 -2.54 4.24 9.75
C GLU A 15 -1.43 3.72 8.85
N THR A 16 -0.18 3.96 9.24
CA THR A 16 0.98 3.53 8.45
C THR A 16 1.24 2.04 8.68
N VAL A 17 1.08 1.24 7.63
CA VAL A 17 1.26 -0.22 7.68
C VAL A 17 2.65 -0.65 7.23
N GLU A 18 3.29 0.14 6.37
CA GLU A 18 4.67 -0.06 5.93
C GLU A 18 5.34 1.30 5.68
N THR A 19 6.61 1.42 6.06
CA THR A 19 7.46 2.54 5.64
C THR A 19 8.66 1.96 4.93
N ARG A 20 8.98 2.51 3.76
CA ARG A 20 10.12 2.03 2.99
C ARG A 20 10.93 3.16 2.39
N TRP A 21 12.24 2.95 2.49
CA TRP A 21 13.28 3.77 1.92
C TRP A 21 13.84 3.08 0.70
N GLY A 22 14.17 3.83 -0.34
CA GLY A 22 14.75 3.26 -1.55
C GLY A 22 15.41 4.30 -2.42
N SER A 23 16.39 3.83 -3.18
CA SER A 23 17.10 4.66 -4.14
C SER A 23 16.24 4.84 -5.40
N PRO A 24 16.04 6.08 -5.89
CA PRO A 24 15.25 6.35 -7.09
C PRO A 24 15.75 5.59 -8.34
N LEU A 25 17.03 5.22 -8.36
CA LEU A 25 17.71 4.53 -9.47
C LEU A 25 17.65 3.00 -9.37
N ARG A 26 17.30 2.42 -8.21
CA ARG A 26 17.29 0.95 -7.98
C ARG A 26 15.94 0.41 -7.53
N TRP A 27 14.88 1.22 -7.55
CA TRP A 27 13.58 0.78 -7.07
C TRP A 27 12.87 -0.11 -8.09
N ARG A 28 12.79 -1.41 -7.78
CA ARG A 28 11.90 -2.34 -8.47
C ARG A 28 10.45 -2.05 -8.07
N ARG A 29 9.53 -2.09 -9.03
CA ARG A 29 8.08 -2.06 -8.75
C ARG A 29 7.72 -3.23 -7.84
N GLN A 30 6.80 -2.99 -6.92
CA GLN A 30 6.30 -4.00 -5.98
C GLN A 30 4.81 -3.84 -5.78
N GLY A 31 4.13 -4.97 -5.64
CA GLY A 31 2.73 -5.01 -5.28
C GLY A 31 2.55 -4.95 -3.78
N VAL A 32 1.55 -4.19 -3.35
CA VAL A 32 1.02 -4.21 -1.99
C VAL A 32 -0.41 -4.67 -2.06
N ARG A 33 -0.76 -5.67 -1.25
CA ARG A 33 -2.13 -6.19 -1.12
C ARG A 33 -2.50 -6.28 0.35
N VAL A 34 -3.74 -5.98 0.68
CA VAL A 34 -4.28 -6.04 2.02
C VAL A 34 -5.55 -6.91 2.03
N SER A 35 -5.66 -7.77 3.04
CA SER A 35 -6.77 -8.70 3.23
C SER A 35 -7.24 -8.71 4.70
N PRO A 36 -8.52 -8.47 5.01
CA PRO A 36 -9.59 -8.07 4.08
C PRO A 36 -9.28 -6.75 3.34
N PRO A 37 -9.90 -6.50 2.16
CA PRO A 37 -9.63 -5.31 1.38
C PRO A 37 -10.11 -4.07 2.13
N VAL A 38 -9.20 -3.10 2.27
CA VAL A 38 -9.41 -1.81 2.92
C VAL A 38 -8.79 -0.71 2.07
N PRO A 39 -9.25 0.55 2.16
CA PRO A 39 -8.63 1.66 1.46
C PRO A 39 -7.12 1.76 1.78
N LEU A 40 -6.31 1.90 0.74
CA LEU A 40 -4.87 2.07 0.80
C LEU A 40 -4.45 3.37 0.16
N ARG A 41 -3.38 3.97 0.67
CA ARG A 41 -2.70 5.06 0.00
C ARG A 41 -1.20 5.03 0.19
N VAL A 42 -0.49 5.68 -0.71
CA VAL A 42 0.95 5.90 -0.63
C VAL A 42 1.21 7.37 -0.39
N LYS A 43 1.91 7.67 0.70
CA LYS A 43 2.32 9.02 1.08
C LYS A 43 3.84 9.16 0.99
N GLY A 44 4.30 9.99 0.06
CA GLY A 44 5.68 10.48 -0.03
C GLY A 44 5.74 11.97 0.37
N LEU A 45 6.35 12.81 -0.48
CA LEU A 45 6.29 14.29 -0.42
C LEU A 45 4.89 14.87 -0.75
N GLY A 46 3.85 14.07 -0.58
CA GLY A 46 2.46 14.26 -1.01
C GLY A 46 1.75 12.91 -1.04
N VAL A 47 0.43 12.88 -1.17
CA VAL A 47 -0.29 11.64 -1.51
C VAL A 47 -0.04 11.36 -2.98
N THR A 48 0.54 10.20 -3.29
CA THR A 48 0.95 9.86 -4.66
C THR A 48 0.01 8.86 -5.32
N CYS A 49 -0.77 8.11 -4.55
CA CYS A 49 -1.73 7.13 -5.06
C CYS A 49 -2.68 6.71 -3.92
N GLU A 50 -3.96 6.52 -4.24
CA GLU A 50 -4.95 5.89 -3.36
C GLU A 50 -5.64 4.74 -4.12
N SER A 51 -6.10 3.73 -3.40
CA SER A 51 -6.81 2.57 -3.92
C SER A 51 -7.86 2.12 -2.91
N GLU A 52 -9.10 1.95 -3.37
CA GLU A 52 -10.20 1.42 -2.55
C GLU A 52 -10.31 -0.11 -2.63
N GLU A 53 -9.53 -0.75 -3.51
CA GLU A 53 -9.61 -2.19 -3.77
C GLU A 53 -8.76 -3.04 -2.80
N GLY A 54 -8.02 -2.41 -1.90
CA GLY A 54 -7.11 -3.11 -0.99
C GLY A 54 -5.81 -3.57 -1.65
N TRP A 55 -5.45 -3.04 -2.81
CA TRP A 55 -4.14 -3.31 -3.42
C TRP A 55 -3.64 -2.15 -4.28
N LEU A 56 -2.32 -2.01 -4.41
CA LEU A 56 -1.68 -1.00 -5.25
C LEU A 56 -0.25 -1.43 -5.62
N ASN A 57 0.32 -0.83 -6.67
CA ASN A 57 1.73 -1.01 -7.02
C ASN A 57 2.54 0.22 -6.58
N ILE A 58 3.68 -0.01 -5.93
CA ILE A 58 4.63 1.02 -5.47
C ILE A 58 5.97 0.90 -6.20
N GLY A 59 6.70 2.02 -6.28
CA GLY A 59 8.01 2.09 -6.93
C GLY A 59 7.97 2.37 -8.45
N GLY A 60 9.14 2.48 -9.06
CA GLY A 60 9.32 2.88 -10.47
C GLY A 60 10.14 4.16 -10.63
N ALA A 61 10.50 4.49 -11.88
CA ALA A 61 11.27 5.70 -12.19
C ALA A 61 10.49 6.95 -11.73
N GLY A 62 11.05 7.69 -10.78
CA GLY A 62 10.40 8.85 -10.15
C GLY A 62 9.83 8.62 -8.74
N ALA A 63 9.96 7.42 -8.18
CA ALA A 63 9.55 7.16 -6.79
C ALA A 63 10.33 8.03 -5.80
N VAL A 64 9.61 8.71 -4.91
CA VAL A 64 10.15 9.54 -3.82
C VAL A 64 10.99 8.66 -2.90
N LEU A 65 12.15 9.17 -2.47
CA LEU A 65 13.17 8.50 -1.61
C LEU A 65 12.59 7.76 -0.40
N LEU A 66 11.45 8.23 0.11
CA LEU A 66 10.68 7.65 1.20
C LEU A 66 9.20 7.59 0.81
N TYR A 67 8.58 6.43 1.02
CA TYR A 67 7.12 6.31 1.03
C TYR A 67 6.61 5.56 2.25
N ALA A 68 5.47 6.02 2.75
CA ALA A 68 4.65 5.34 3.74
C ALA A 68 3.42 4.78 3.02
N VAL A 69 3.22 3.46 3.13
CA VAL A 69 1.94 2.84 2.77
C VAL A 69 1.03 2.98 3.98
N GLN A 70 -0.14 3.55 3.76
CA GLN A 70 -1.16 3.71 4.78
C GLN A 70 -2.41 2.93 4.40
N ALA A 71 -3.07 2.38 5.41
CA ALA A 71 -4.37 1.75 5.28
C ALA A 71 -5.37 2.46 6.18
N ARG A 72 -6.66 2.36 5.86
CA ARG A 72 -7.74 2.92 6.66
C ARG A 72 -8.78 1.85 6.92
N GLY A 73 -9.11 1.59 8.18
CA GLY A 73 -10.05 0.55 8.56
C GLY A 73 -10.79 0.90 9.84
N ARG A 74 -11.47 -0.10 10.42
CA ARG A 74 -12.20 0.06 11.69
C ARG A 74 -11.31 -0.32 12.86
N ARG A 75 -11.45 0.37 13.98
CA ARG A 75 -10.69 0.08 15.20
C ARG A 75 -10.88 -1.39 15.62
N GLY A 76 -9.78 -2.07 15.90
CA GLY A 76 -9.76 -3.49 16.29
C GLY A 76 -9.83 -4.47 15.10
N GLU A 77 -10.12 -4.00 13.89
CA GLU A 77 -9.98 -4.83 12.69
C GLU A 77 -8.50 -5.13 12.44
N THR A 78 -8.21 -6.37 12.08
CA THR A 78 -6.85 -6.80 11.75
C THR A 78 -6.78 -7.17 10.28
N VAL A 79 -5.84 -6.53 9.58
CA VAL A 79 -5.57 -6.78 8.16
C VAL A 79 -4.20 -7.41 7.97
N ARG A 80 -4.10 -8.28 6.98
CA ARG A 80 -2.87 -8.88 6.49
C ARG A 80 -2.38 -8.08 5.31
N VAL A 81 -1.18 -7.51 5.44
CA VAL A 81 -0.49 -6.72 4.43
C VAL A 81 0.59 -7.60 3.79
N GLU A 82 0.51 -7.75 2.47
CA GLU A 82 1.44 -8.54 1.66
C GLU A 82 2.18 -7.63 0.70
N ILE A 83 3.50 -7.72 0.68
CA ILE A 83 4.38 -6.91 -0.16
C ILE A 83 5.30 -7.84 -0.95
N GLY A 84 5.29 -7.72 -2.27
CA GLY A 84 6.00 -8.66 -3.13
C GLY A 84 6.19 -8.17 -4.56
N GLU A 85 6.16 -9.13 -5.48
CA GLU A 85 6.21 -8.85 -6.92
C GLU A 85 5.09 -7.86 -7.33
N PRO A 86 5.27 -7.10 -8.42
CA PRO A 86 4.21 -6.25 -8.97
C PRO A 86 2.91 -7.03 -9.18
N ILE A 87 1.79 -6.44 -8.78
CA ILE A 87 0.47 -6.98 -9.10
C ILE A 87 0.17 -6.64 -10.56
N THR A 88 0.08 -7.66 -11.41
CA THR A 88 -0.17 -7.51 -12.85
C THR A 88 -1.65 -7.62 -13.22
N GLU A 89 -2.50 -8.10 -12.32
CA GLU A 89 -3.96 -8.12 -12.50
C GLU A 89 -4.53 -6.73 -12.18
N GLN A 90 -4.73 -5.91 -13.21
CA GLN A 90 -5.75 -4.87 -13.17
C GLN A 90 -7.10 -5.59 -13.41
N PRO A 91 -8.13 -5.43 -12.57
CA PRO A 91 -9.47 -5.78 -13.00
C PRO A 91 -9.79 -4.89 -14.20
N SER A 92 -10.07 -5.53 -15.35
CA SER A 92 -10.49 -4.85 -16.55
C SER A 92 -11.60 -3.85 -16.22
N PRO A 93 -11.55 -2.59 -16.69
CA PRO A 93 -12.71 -1.73 -16.60
C PRO A 93 -13.86 -2.47 -17.27
N LYS A 94 -14.90 -2.77 -16.49
CA LYS A 94 -16.10 -3.42 -17.02
C LYS A 94 -16.70 -2.46 -18.07
N PRO A 95 -17.00 -2.93 -19.29
CA PRO A 95 -17.55 -2.09 -20.35
C PRO A 95 -18.92 -1.53 -20.00
#